data_AF-A0A1I7ERL5-F1
#
_entry.id   AF-A0A1I7ERL5-F1
#
_cell.length_a   1.000
_cell.length_b   1.000
_cell.length_c   1.000
_cell.angle_alpha   90.00
_cell.angle_beta   90.00
_cell.angle_gamma   90.00
#
_symmetry.space_group_name_H-M   'P 1'
#
loop_
_entity.id
_entity.type
_entity.pdbx_description
1 polymer ?
#
loop_
_entity_poly.entity_id
_entity_poly.type
_entity_poly.pdbx_seq_one_letter_code
_entity_poly.pdbx_strand_id
1 'polypeptide(L)'
;MRINPSSRALGAMVEDIDLSQPLSDATFALLKHAVGKHGVLWYPRQRVEATQPRNFAGLFGTLEINVANSHQEPGIPEVIVFRTSFATASQSGWWMPATVDTRTCRIAA
;
A
#
# COMPACT_ATOMS: atom_id res chain seq x y z
N MET A 1 -15.60 1.72 10.12
CA MET A 1 -14.15 1.49 10.24
C MET A 1 -13.77 1.10 11.66
N ARG A 2 -13.07 -0.03 11.81
CA ARG A 2 -12.55 -0.55 13.08
C ARG A 2 -11.06 -0.86 12.94
N ILE A 3 -10.26 -0.55 13.96
CA ILE A 3 -8.81 -0.78 13.95
C ILE A 3 -8.49 -1.78 15.08
N ASN A 4 -8.06 -2.98 14.70
CA ASN A 4 -7.73 -4.06 15.62
C ASN A 4 -6.20 -4.26 15.64
N PRO A 5 -5.50 -3.84 16.71
CA PRO A 5 -4.06 -4.02 16.82
C PRO A 5 -3.65 -5.49 16.78
N SER A 6 -2.49 -5.76 16.20
CA SER A 6 -1.80 -7.06 16.29
C SER A 6 -1.42 -7.36 17.74
N SER A 7 -1.30 -8.66 18.08
CA SER A 7 -0.68 -9.08 19.35
C SER A 7 0.84 -8.94 19.36
N ARG A 8 1.46 -8.54 18.23
CA ARG A 8 2.89 -8.31 18.08
C ARG A 8 3.25 -6.83 18.20
N ALA A 9 4.55 -6.54 18.21
CA ALA A 9 5.09 -5.19 18.36
C ALA A 9 4.63 -4.18 17.28
N LEU A 10 4.26 -4.67 16.08
CA LEU A 10 3.78 -3.84 14.97
C LEU A 10 2.52 -4.45 14.36
N GLY A 11 1.72 -3.58 13.76
CA GLY A 11 0.61 -3.93 12.90
C GLY A 11 -0.77 -3.67 13.49
N ALA A 12 -1.71 -3.28 12.63
CA ALA A 12 -3.14 -3.33 12.94
C ALA A 12 -3.98 -3.71 11.70
N MET A 13 -5.03 -4.50 11.93
CA MET A 13 -6.06 -4.81 10.93
C MET A 13 -7.08 -3.67 10.90
N VAL A 14 -7.43 -3.20 9.70
CA VAL A 14 -8.50 -2.22 9.53
C VAL A 14 -9.68 -2.88 8.83
N GLU A 15 -10.82 -2.96 9.52
CA GLU A 15 -12.07 -3.54 9.02
C GLU A 15 -13.14 -2.46 8.83
N ASP A 16 -14.24 -2.83 8.18
CA ASP A 16 -15.40 -1.96 7.91
C ASP A 16 -15.01 -0.66 7.19
N ILE A 17 -14.16 -0.81 6.16
CA ILE A 17 -13.75 0.22 5.21
C ILE A 17 -13.73 -0.36 3.80
N ASP A 18 -14.17 0.43 2.83
CA ASP A 18 -14.14 0.10 1.41
C ASP A 18 -13.14 1.01 0.71
N LEU A 19 -12.01 0.44 0.27
CA LEU A 19 -10.95 1.19 -0.43
C LEU A 19 -11.21 1.32 -1.93
N SER A 20 -12.32 0.75 -2.44
CA SER A 20 -12.75 0.95 -3.82
C SER A 20 -13.35 2.35 -4.07
N GLN A 21 -13.67 3.06 -2.99
CA GLN A 21 -14.31 4.37 -2.99
C GLN A 21 -13.37 5.47 -2.46
N PRO A 22 -13.56 6.74 -2.87
CA PRO A 22 -12.88 7.88 -2.25
C PRO A 22 -13.13 7.94 -0.74
N LEU A 23 -12.08 8.18 0.04
CA LEU A 23 -12.17 8.35 1.49
C LEU A 23 -12.43 9.80 1.85
N SER A 24 -13.20 10.03 2.92
CA SER A 24 -13.30 11.37 3.50
C SER A 24 -11.99 11.77 4.19
N ASP A 25 -11.70 13.07 4.24
CA ASP A 25 -10.51 13.60 4.93
C ASP A 25 -10.41 13.13 6.38
N ALA A 26 -11.54 13.04 7.08
CA ALA A 26 -11.60 12.52 8.44
C ALA A 26 -11.17 11.04 8.53
N THR A 27 -11.63 10.22 7.58
CA THR A 27 -11.24 8.80 7.52
C THR A 27 -9.76 8.66 7.22
N PHE A 28 -9.26 9.42 6.24
CA PHE A 28 -7.85 9.40 5.88
C PHE A 28 -6.95 9.88 7.03
N ALA A 29 -7.32 10.94 7.75
CA ALA A 29 -6.58 11.42 8.92
C ALA A 29 -6.46 10.33 10.01
N LEU A 30 -7.54 9.57 10.25
CA LEU A 30 -7.51 8.44 11.18
C LEU A 30 -6.56 7.32 10.72
N LEU A 31 -6.57 6.97 9.43
CA LEU A 31 -5.66 5.98 8.87
C LEU A 31 -4.20 6.44 8.94
N LYS A 32 -3.94 7.72 8.64
CA LYS A 32 -2.60 8.33 8.73
C LYS A 32 -2.06 8.31 10.15
N HIS A 33 -2.90 8.61 11.14
CA HIS A 33 -2.52 8.47 12.54
C HIS A 33 -2.29 7.00 12.93
N ALA A 34 -3.15 6.10 12.47
CA ALA A 34 -3.05 4.67 12.78
C ALA A 34 -1.77 4.04 12.21
N VAL A 35 -1.35 4.38 11.00
CA VAL A 35 -0.07 3.88 10.46
C VAL A 35 1.12 4.42 11.26
N GLY A 36 1.08 5.68 11.70
CA GLY A 36 2.11 6.24 12.59
C GLY A 36 2.20 5.51 13.95
N LYS A 37 1.05 5.08 14.48
CA LYS A 37 0.98 4.35 15.76
C LYS A 37 1.35 2.86 15.65
N HIS A 38 0.94 2.21 14.58
CA HIS A 38 1.02 0.75 14.43
C HIS A 38 2.11 0.28 13.45
N GLY A 39 2.75 1.19 12.72
CA GLY A 39 3.78 0.93 11.72
C GLY A 39 3.25 0.38 10.40
N VAL A 40 2.40 -0.65 10.44
CA VAL A 40 1.80 -1.28 9.27
C VAL A 40 0.30 -1.49 9.45
N LEU A 41 -0.47 -1.28 8.38
CA LEU A 41 -1.91 -1.54 8.34
C LEU A 41 -2.21 -2.56 7.24
N TRP A 42 -3.17 -3.46 7.49
CA TRP A 42 -3.71 -4.33 6.44
C TRP A 42 -5.23 -4.28 6.41
N TYR A 43 -5.77 -4.40 5.19
CA TYR A 43 -7.18 -4.21 4.89
C TYR A 43 -7.72 -5.53 4.29
N PRO A 44 -8.35 -6.40 5.08
CA PRO A 44 -8.85 -7.67 4.58
C PRO A 44 -10.07 -7.47 3.66
N ARG A 45 -10.32 -8.46 2.81
CA ARG A 45 -11.56 -8.59 2.00
C ARG A 45 -11.82 -7.43 1.01
N GLN A 46 -10.78 -6.77 0.54
CA GLN A 46 -10.89 -5.77 -0.51
C GLN A 46 -11.02 -6.45 -1.89
N ARG A 47 -11.95 -5.96 -2.71
CA ARG A 47 -12.03 -6.28 -4.14
C ARG A 47 -11.83 -4.97 -4.88
N VAL A 48 -10.65 -4.83 -5.49
CA VAL A 48 -10.22 -3.56 -6.05
C VAL A 48 -9.60 -3.74 -7.44
N GLU A 49 -9.88 -2.80 -8.33
CA GLU A 49 -9.24 -2.62 -9.63
C GLU A 49 -7.94 -1.83 -9.47
N ALA A 50 -6.96 -1.99 -10.35
CA ALA A 50 -5.63 -1.37 -10.21
C ALA A 50 -5.65 0.16 -9.99
N THR A 51 -6.66 0.86 -10.51
CA THR A 51 -6.86 2.31 -10.30
C THR A 51 -7.16 2.67 -8.84
N GLN A 52 -7.77 1.77 -8.08
CA GLN A 52 -8.23 2.04 -6.71
C GLN A 52 -7.09 2.00 -5.68
N PRO A 53 -6.20 0.97 -5.64
CA PRO A 53 -4.99 1.02 -4.84
C PRO A 53 -4.09 2.20 -5.19
N ARG A 54 -3.97 2.54 -6.48
CA ARG A 54 -3.25 3.74 -6.94
C ARG A 54 -3.82 5.00 -6.30
N ASN A 55 -5.13 5.22 -6.42
CA ASN A 55 -5.79 6.40 -5.85
C ASN A 55 -5.65 6.46 -4.33
N PHE A 56 -5.82 5.33 -3.64
CA PHE A 56 -5.63 5.24 -2.20
C PHE A 56 -4.19 5.55 -1.78
N ALA A 57 -3.18 4.97 -2.46
CA ALA A 57 -1.78 5.23 -2.19
C ALA A 57 -1.41 6.70 -2.42
N GLY A 58 -2.00 7.33 -3.45
CA GLY A 58 -1.82 8.75 -3.75
C GLY A 58 -2.27 9.71 -2.63
N LEU A 59 -3.14 9.27 -1.72
CA LEU A 59 -3.51 10.07 -0.53
C LEU A 59 -2.33 10.31 0.40
N PHE A 60 -1.36 9.38 0.42
CA PHE A 60 -0.17 9.49 1.27
C PHE A 60 0.91 10.37 0.65
N GLY A 61 0.84 10.65 -0.66
CA GLY A 61 1.70 11.60 -1.35
C GLY A 61 1.96 11.20 -2.81
N THR A 62 3.01 11.77 -3.39
CA THR A 62 3.37 11.53 -4.79
C THR A 62 3.83 10.08 -4.98
N LEU A 63 3.20 9.39 -5.91
CA LEU A 63 3.59 8.04 -6.31
C LEU A 63 4.79 8.10 -7.25
N GLU A 64 5.75 7.21 -7.02
CA GLU A 64 6.93 7.08 -7.87
C GLU A 64 6.73 5.99 -8.92
N ILE A 65 7.26 6.21 -10.12
CA ILE A 65 7.31 5.20 -11.18
C ILE A 65 8.61 4.42 -11.03
N ASN A 66 8.51 3.10 -10.94
CA ASN A 66 9.67 2.25 -10.78
C ASN A 66 10.64 2.34 -11.97
N VAL A 67 11.91 2.61 -11.69
CA VAL A 67 12.97 2.80 -12.69
C VAL A 67 13.31 1.55 -13.50
N ALA A 68 13.00 0.34 -13.00
CA ALA A 68 13.19 -0.89 -13.75
C ALA A 68 12.21 -0.98 -14.95
N ASN A 69 11.14 -0.16 -14.93
CA ASN A 69 10.13 -0.02 -15.98
C ASN A 69 9.61 -1.38 -16.51
N SER A 70 9.51 -2.35 -15.61
CA SER A 70 9.05 -3.70 -15.87
C SER A 70 7.87 -4.01 -14.96
N HIS A 71 6.98 -4.91 -15.41
CA HIS A 71 5.82 -5.36 -14.65
C HIS A 71 4.79 -4.28 -14.28
N GLN A 72 4.76 -3.15 -14.98
CA GLN A 72 3.73 -2.13 -14.76
C GLN A 72 2.37 -2.58 -15.26
N GLU A 73 1.30 -2.14 -14.58
CA GLU A 73 -0.05 -2.27 -15.08
C GLU A 73 -0.25 -1.38 -16.32
N PRO A 74 -0.79 -1.91 -17.44
CA PRO A 74 -1.03 -1.13 -18.64
C PRO A 74 -1.88 0.12 -18.37
N GLY A 75 -1.35 1.30 -18.71
CA GLY A 75 -2.01 2.58 -18.49
C GLY A 75 -1.92 3.14 -17.06
N ILE A 76 -1.29 2.41 -16.13
CA ILE A 76 -1.08 2.82 -14.73
C ILE A 76 0.37 2.52 -14.31
N PRO A 77 1.35 3.35 -14.74
CA PRO A 77 2.77 3.06 -14.55
C PRO A 77 3.21 3.08 -13.08
N GLU A 78 2.42 3.66 -12.18
CA GLU A 78 2.69 3.64 -10.73
C GLU A 78 2.29 2.33 -10.05
N VAL A 79 1.64 1.40 -10.75
CA VAL A 79 1.23 0.10 -10.19
C VAL A 79 2.14 -0.99 -10.76
N ILE A 80 2.84 -1.70 -9.88
CA ILE A 80 3.67 -2.86 -10.22
C ILE A 80 2.89 -4.16 -9.95
N VAL A 81 2.85 -5.05 -10.92
CA VAL A 81 2.20 -6.35 -10.86
C VAL A 81 3.22 -7.43 -10.54
N PHE A 82 3.23 -7.90 -9.28
CA PHE A 82 4.00 -9.08 -8.91
C PHE A 82 3.20 -10.35 -9.20
N ARG A 83 3.64 -11.12 -10.19
CA ARG A 83 3.12 -12.47 -10.45
C ARG A 83 4.21 -13.48 -10.15
N THR A 84 3.98 -14.32 -9.14
CA THR A 84 4.82 -15.50 -8.93
C THR A 84 4.26 -16.65 -9.76
N SER A 85 5.13 -17.33 -10.51
CA SER A 85 4.82 -18.61 -11.15
C SER A 85 5.60 -19.70 -10.43
N PHE A 86 5.10 -20.93 -10.43
CA PHE A 86 5.77 -22.06 -9.78
C PHE A 86 7.23 -22.28 -10.26
N ALA A 87 7.61 -21.75 -11.42
CA ALA A 87 8.97 -21.84 -11.97
C ALA A 87 9.97 -20.81 -11.41
N THR A 88 9.54 -19.80 -10.63
CA THR A 88 10.36 -18.62 -10.28
C THR A 88 10.57 -18.43 -8.77
N ALA A 89 10.49 -19.51 -8.00
CA ALA A 89 10.72 -19.49 -6.54
C ALA A 89 12.22 -19.42 -6.18
N SER A 90 12.95 -18.39 -6.61
CA SER A 90 14.38 -18.21 -6.23
C SER A 90 14.75 -16.83 -5.69
N GLN A 91 13.82 -15.88 -5.59
CA GLN A 91 14.08 -14.56 -4.99
C GLN A 91 13.36 -14.41 -3.64
N SER A 92 13.74 -15.24 -2.67
CA SER A 92 13.31 -15.11 -1.28
C SER A 92 14.40 -14.40 -0.47
N GLY A 93 14.43 -13.07 -0.53
CA GLY A 93 15.30 -12.23 0.29
C GLY A 93 14.51 -11.08 0.92
N TRP A 94 14.94 -10.59 2.08
CA TRP A 94 14.40 -9.37 2.67
C TRP A 94 14.84 -8.18 1.82
N TRP A 95 13.93 -7.66 1.00
CA TRP A 95 14.14 -6.46 0.18
C TRP A 95 13.31 -5.31 0.75
N MET A 96 13.94 -4.17 0.98
CA MET A 96 13.25 -2.90 1.19
C MET A 96 13.16 -2.21 -0.18
N PRO A 97 11.98 -1.71 -0.61
CA PRO A 97 11.92 -0.80 -1.75
C PRO A 97 12.85 0.38 -1.53
N ALA A 98 13.34 0.96 -2.63
CA ALA A 98 14.20 2.14 -2.60
C ALA A 98 13.63 3.16 -1.60
N THR A 99 14.51 3.65 -0.72
CA THR A 99 14.20 4.35 0.52
C THR A 99 13.08 5.39 0.39
N VAL A 100 12.05 5.29 1.23
CA VAL A 100 11.07 6.36 1.46
C VAL A 100 11.81 7.60 1.98
N ASP A 101 11.82 8.69 1.21
CA ASP A 101 12.26 9.99 1.71
C ASP A 101 11.23 10.48 2.75
N THR A 102 11.62 10.52 4.02
CA THR A 102 10.73 10.96 5.10
C THR A 102 10.45 12.46 5.11
N ARG A 103 11.13 13.26 4.26
CA ARG A 103 10.85 14.70 4.10
C ARG A 103 9.73 14.97 3.09
N THR A 104 9.48 14.03 2.18
CA THR A 104 8.40 14.08 1.19
C THR A 104 7.74 12.72 1.18
N CYS A 105 6.62 12.56 1.88
CA CYS A 105 5.91 11.27 1.99
C CYS A 105 5.68 10.68 0.58
N ARG A 106 6.57 9.78 0.16
CA ARG A 106 6.66 9.18 -1.17
C ARG A 106 6.49 7.69 -0.97
N ILE A 107 5.46 7.13 -1.59
CA ILE A 107 5.22 5.69 -1.56
C ILE A 107 5.67 5.15 -2.92
N ALA A 108 6.66 4.27 -2.89
CA ALA A 108 6.92 3.33 -3.98
C ALA A 108 5.83 2.25 -3.90
N ALA A 109 4.94 2.23 -4.88
CA ALA A 109 3.98 1.15 -5.09
C ALA A 109 4.54 0.14 -6.11
#